data_AF-A0A7F8QBT2-F1
#
_entry.id   AF-A0A7F8QBT2-F1
#
_cell.length_a   1.000
_cell.length_b   1.000
_cell.length_c   1.000
_cell.angle_alpha   90.00
_cell.angle_beta   90.00
_cell.angle_gamma   90.00
#
_symmetry.space_group_name_H-M   'P 1'
#
loop_
_entity.id
_entity.type
_entity.pdbx_description
1 polymer ?
#
loop_
_entity_poly.entity_id
_entity_poly.type
_entity_poly.pdbx_seq_one_letter_code
_entity_poly.pdbx_strand_id
1 'polypeptide(L)'
;MRRLIGFSIRDMWYKLGQNKICFIPGMVGPILEMTLIPEAELRKATIPIFFDMMLCEYQRSGDFKKFENEIILKLDHEVEGGRGDEQYMQLLESILMECAAEHPTIFKSVENFVNLVKGLLEKLLDYRGVMTDESKDNRMSCTVNLLNFYKDNNREEMYIRYLYKLRDLHLDCDNYTEAAYTLLLHTWLLK
;
A
#
# COMPACT_ATOMS: atom_id res chain seq x y z
N MET A 1 15.61 10.32 18.52
CA MET A 1 14.37 10.03 19.29
C MET A 1 13.45 9.05 18.55
N ARG A 2 13.09 9.28 17.27
CA ARG A 2 12.25 8.36 16.47
C ARG A 2 12.79 6.92 16.38
N ARG A 3 14.10 6.75 16.20
CA ARG A 3 14.80 5.46 16.21
C ARG A 3 14.54 4.62 17.49
N LEU A 4 14.61 5.24 18.67
CA LEU A 4 14.39 4.56 19.97
C LEU A 4 12.93 4.11 20.12
N ILE A 5 12.00 4.92 19.66
CA ILE A 5 10.57 4.60 19.66
C ILE A 5 10.31 3.42 18.71
N GLY A 6 10.91 3.44 17.51
CA GLY A 6 10.80 2.34 16.54
C GLY A 6 11.30 1.00 17.08
N PHE A 7 12.47 0.99 17.73
CA PHE A 7 12.97 -0.22 18.39
C PHE A 7 12.09 -0.65 19.57
N SER A 8 11.55 0.29 20.34
CA SER A 8 10.63 -0.02 21.45
C SER A 8 9.33 -0.63 20.95
N ILE A 9 8.77 -0.16 19.83
CA ILE A 9 7.56 -0.71 19.22
C ILE A 9 7.84 -2.10 18.65
N ARG A 10 8.99 -2.31 18.01
CA ARG A 10 9.42 -3.64 17.55
C ARG A 10 9.51 -4.62 18.73
N ASP A 11 10.18 -4.22 19.81
CA ASP A 11 10.36 -5.08 20.98
C ASP A 11 9.01 -5.35 21.68
N MET A 12 8.09 -4.38 21.68
CA MET A 12 6.71 -4.55 22.14
C MET A 12 5.96 -5.56 21.26
N TRP A 13 6.06 -5.44 19.94
CA TRP A 13 5.41 -6.35 18.98
C TRP A 13 5.77 -7.82 19.24
N TYR A 14 7.07 -8.11 19.40
CA TYR A 14 7.52 -9.48 19.68
C TYR A 14 7.09 -9.98 21.07
N LYS A 15 6.82 -9.08 22.03
CA LYS A 15 6.29 -9.43 23.36
C LYS A 15 4.79 -9.72 23.39
N LEU A 16 4.03 -9.36 22.34
CA LEU A 16 2.58 -9.59 22.29
C LEU A 16 2.19 -11.09 22.19
N GLY A 17 3.10 -11.96 21.76
CA GLY A 17 2.87 -13.41 21.67
C GLY A 17 1.61 -13.76 20.86
N GLN A 18 0.70 -14.54 21.43
CA GLN A 18 -0.55 -14.97 20.76
C GLN A 18 -1.56 -13.83 20.54
N ASN A 19 -1.41 -12.70 21.24
CA ASN A 19 -2.34 -11.57 21.13
C ASN A 19 -2.08 -10.69 19.90
N LYS A 20 -0.96 -10.87 19.19
CA LYS A 20 -0.58 -10.10 17.99
C LYS A 20 -1.74 -9.94 17.02
N ILE A 21 -2.48 -11.03 16.80
CA ILE A 21 -3.57 -11.12 15.84
C ILE A 21 -4.74 -10.16 16.09
N CYS A 22 -4.99 -9.79 17.35
CA CYS A 22 -6.01 -8.80 17.71
C CYS A 22 -5.57 -7.37 17.38
N PHE A 23 -4.26 -7.15 17.29
CA PHE A 23 -3.67 -5.84 17.06
C PHE A 23 -3.26 -5.62 15.60
N ILE A 24 -3.21 -6.65 14.75
CA ILE A 24 -2.77 -6.53 13.35
C ILE A 24 -3.45 -5.36 12.63
N PRO A 25 -4.80 -5.26 12.54
CA PRO A 25 -5.42 -4.17 11.78
C PRO A 25 -5.07 -2.78 12.31
N GLY A 26 -4.98 -2.62 13.64
CA GLY A 26 -4.65 -1.33 14.26
C GLY A 26 -3.16 -0.98 14.22
N MET A 27 -2.27 -1.98 14.08
CA MET A 27 -0.82 -1.80 14.14
C MET A 27 -0.16 -1.66 12.76
N VAL A 28 -0.84 -2.03 11.68
CA VAL A 28 -0.34 -1.88 10.31
C VAL A 28 0.01 -0.41 10.02
N GLY A 29 -0.90 0.53 10.29
CA GLY A 29 -0.67 1.97 10.04
C GLY A 29 0.54 2.53 10.80
N PRO A 30 0.59 2.44 12.15
CA PRO A 30 1.74 2.92 12.93
C PRO A 30 3.07 2.29 12.53
N ILE A 31 3.08 1.00 12.19
CA ILE A 31 4.31 0.33 11.74
C ILE A 31 4.69 0.80 10.34
N LEU A 32 3.73 1.02 9.46
CA LEU A 32 3.97 1.58 8.13
C LEU A 32 4.59 2.97 8.21
N GLU A 33 4.03 3.87 9.00
CA GLU A 33 4.58 5.21 9.22
C GLU A 33 6.06 5.17 9.65
N MET A 34 6.43 4.23 10.53
CA MET A 34 7.82 4.04 10.95
C MET A 34 8.69 3.51 9.83
N THR A 35 8.19 2.55 9.04
CA THR A 35 8.94 1.96 7.92
C THR A 35 9.17 2.98 6.80
N LEU A 36 8.34 4.02 6.68
CA LEU A 36 8.50 5.05 5.66
C LEU A 36 9.51 6.13 6.04
N ILE A 37 9.99 6.17 7.29
CA ILE A 37 11.08 7.06 7.71
C ILE A 37 12.34 6.71 6.90
N PRO A 38 13.06 7.69 6.31
CA PRO A 38 14.26 7.47 5.51
C PRO A 38 15.48 7.16 6.39
N GLU A 39 15.38 6.12 7.21
CA GLU A 39 16.45 5.59 8.05
C GLU A 39 16.58 4.09 7.77
N ALA A 40 17.61 3.71 7.01
CA ALA A 40 17.76 2.33 6.50
C ALA A 40 17.83 1.27 7.60
N GLU A 41 18.49 1.57 8.73
CA GLU A 41 18.57 0.64 9.86
C GLU A 41 17.20 0.44 10.54
N LEU A 42 16.39 1.49 10.61
CA LEU A 42 15.03 1.40 11.14
C LEU A 42 14.16 0.56 10.19
N ARG A 43 14.20 0.84 8.88
CA ARG A 43 13.49 0.08 7.84
C ARG A 43 13.79 -1.41 7.95
N LYS A 44 15.08 -1.77 7.99
CA LYS A 44 15.53 -3.16 8.12
C LYS A 44 15.03 -3.85 9.40
N ALA A 45 14.88 -3.09 10.49
CA ALA A 45 14.38 -3.62 11.75
C ALA A 45 12.85 -3.74 11.82
N THR A 46 12.10 -2.92 11.07
CA THR A 46 10.64 -2.85 11.14
C THR A 46 9.93 -3.59 10.01
N ILE A 47 10.50 -3.66 8.80
CA ILE A 47 9.91 -4.40 7.67
C ILE A 47 9.65 -5.88 7.99
N PRO A 48 10.54 -6.61 8.68
CA PRO A 48 10.27 -8.01 9.08
C PRO A 48 9.00 -8.18 9.94
N ILE A 49 8.55 -7.12 10.60
CA ILE A 49 7.31 -7.16 11.39
C ILE A 49 6.09 -7.40 10.48
N PHE A 50 6.09 -6.87 9.26
CA PHE A 50 5.04 -7.14 8.28
C PHE A 50 4.98 -8.62 7.89
N PHE A 51 6.14 -9.26 7.74
CA PHE A 51 6.18 -10.70 7.52
C PHE A 51 5.62 -11.48 8.70
N ASP A 52 5.98 -11.10 9.93
CA ASP A 52 5.43 -11.72 11.14
C ASP A 52 3.91 -11.52 11.26
N MET A 53 3.36 -10.36 10.85
CA MET A 53 1.90 -10.15 10.74
C MET A 53 1.25 -11.10 9.74
N MET A 54 1.81 -11.20 8.53
CA MET A 54 1.32 -12.13 7.50
C MET A 54 1.35 -13.57 7.98
N LEU A 55 2.44 -13.99 8.62
CA LEU A 55 2.58 -15.33 9.16
C LEU A 55 1.57 -15.62 10.29
N CYS A 56 1.39 -14.67 11.22
CA CYS A 56 0.41 -14.80 12.31
C CYS A 56 -1.02 -14.92 11.78
N GLU A 57 -1.38 -14.16 10.75
CA GLU A 57 -2.71 -14.24 10.13
C GLU A 57 -2.86 -15.56 9.36
N TYR A 58 -1.87 -15.91 8.53
CA TYR A 58 -1.86 -17.14 7.73
C TYR A 58 -1.98 -18.41 8.59
N GLN A 59 -1.29 -18.47 9.73
CA GLN A 59 -1.38 -19.61 10.65
C GLN A 59 -2.79 -19.82 11.23
N ARG A 60 -3.63 -18.78 11.27
CA ARG A 60 -4.96 -18.83 11.87
C ARG A 60 -6.09 -18.94 10.85
N SER A 61 -6.03 -18.20 9.74
CA SER A 61 -7.07 -18.16 8.69
C SER A 61 -6.71 -18.92 7.42
N GLY A 62 -5.44 -19.30 7.22
CA GLY A 62 -4.97 -19.85 5.95
C GLY A 62 -4.78 -18.81 4.83
N ASP A 63 -5.04 -17.54 5.12
CA ASP A 63 -4.74 -16.38 4.29
C ASP A 63 -4.37 -15.17 5.17
N PHE A 64 -3.87 -14.08 4.55
CA PHE A 64 -3.54 -12.82 5.22
C PHE A 64 -4.26 -11.62 4.57
N LYS A 65 -5.47 -11.84 4.05
CA LYS A 65 -6.19 -10.81 3.29
C LYS A 65 -6.49 -9.56 4.11
N LYS A 66 -6.67 -9.66 5.43
CA LYS A 66 -6.95 -8.45 6.25
C LYS A 66 -5.72 -7.58 6.34
N PHE A 67 -4.56 -8.17 6.62
CA PHE A 67 -3.28 -7.49 6.55
C PHE A 67 -3.04 -6.87 5.17
N GLU A 68 -3.24 -7.63 4.09
CA GLU A 68 -3.04 -7.14 2.72
C GLU A 68 -3.92 -5.93 2.40
N ASN A 69 -5.21 -5.99 2.76
CA ASN A 69 -6.14 -4.89 2.52
C ASN A 69 -5.74 -3.63 3.30
N GLU A 70 -5.39 -3.80 4.58
CA GLU A 70 -5.04 -2.69 5.47
C GLU A 70 -3.73 -2.03 5.00
N ILE A 71 -2.72 -2.81 4.63
CA ILE A 71 -1.44 -2.23 4.21
C ILE A 71 -1.54 -1.51 2.87
N ILE A 72 -2.32 -2.01 1.91
CA ILE A 72 -2.58 -1.31 0.65
C ILE A 72 -3.27 0.03 0.91
N LEU A 73 -4.31 0.03 1.75
CA LEU A 73 -5.07 1.24 2.08
C LEU A 73 -4.21 2.29 2.78
N LYS A 74 -3.38 1.87 3.72
CA LYS A 74 -2.47 2.77 4.42
C LYS A 74 -1.35 3.24 3.49
N LEU A 75 -0.76 2.36 2.68
CA LEU A 75 0.32 2.72 1.77
C LEU A 75 -0.11 3.76 0.73
N ASP A 76 -1.31 3.62 0.18
CA ASP A 76 -1.91 4.62 -0.70
C ASP A 76 -1.94 6.02 -0.05
N HIS A 77 -2.52 6.09 1.15
CA HIS A 77 -2.64 7.35 1.89
C HIS A 77 -1.27 7.96 2.23
N GLU A 78 -0.33 7.13 2.68
CA GLU A 78 0.97 7.56 3.15
C GLU A 78 1.87 8.06 2.00
N VAL A 79 1.86 7.37 0.85
CA VAL A 79 2.65 7.75 -0.32
C VAL A 79 2.06 8.98 -1.01
N GLU A 80 0.74 9.07 -1.09
CA GLU A 80 0.04 10.30 -1.50
C GLU A 80 0.43 11.48 -0.58
N GLY A 81 0.55 11.23 0.74
CA GLY A 81 1.01 12.20 1.73
C GLY A 81 2.49 12.61 1.63
N GLY A 82 3.20 12.17 0.59
CA GLY A 82 4.59 12.55 0.32
C GLY A 82 5.65 11.65 0.96
N ARG A 83 5.25 10.54 1.59
CA ARG A 83 6.18 9.56 2.17
C ARG A 83 6.53 8.46 1.16
N GLY A 84 7.53 7.64 1.47
CA GLY A 84 8.00 6.58 0.59
C GLY A 84 8.98 7.06 -0.50
N ASP A 85 9.87 6.14 -0.89
CA ASP A 85 10.91 6.34 -1.90
C ASP A 85 11.28 5.01 -2.56
N GLU A 86 12.06 5.07 -3.63
CA GLU A 86 12.50 3.88 -4.37
C GLU A 86 13.35 2.94 -3.49
N GLN A 87 14.12 3.51 -2.56
CA GLN A 87 14.92 2.72 -1.61
C GLN A 87 14.01 1.89 -0.68
N TYR A 88 12.87 2.42 -0.25
CA TYR A 88 11.89 1.71 0.57
C TYR A 88 11.31 0.53 -0.20
N MET A 89 10.94 0.74 -1.47
CA MET A 89 10.41 -0.30 -2.34
C MET A 89 11.39 -1.47 -2.48
N GLN A 90 12.66 -1.17 -2.77
CA GLN A 90 13.72 -2.18 -2.91
C GLN A 90 13.97 -2.94 -1.60
N LEU A 91 14.01 -2.23 -0.46
CA LEU A 91 14.21 -2.85 0.85
C LEU A 91 13.02 -3.72 1.27
N LEU A 92 11.80 -3.30 0.96
CA LEU A 92 10.58 -4.05 1.27
C LEU A 92 10.55 -5.35 0.48
N GLU A 93 10.84 -5.29 -0.83
CA GLU A 93 10.95 -6.47 -1.69
C GLU A 93 12.04 -7.43 -1.18
N SER A 94 13.26 -6.94 -0.94
CA SER A 94 14.37 -7.80 -0.54
C SER A 94 14.12 -8.51 0.78
N ILE A 95 13.69 -7.77 1.82
CA ILE A 95 13.52 -8.32 3.17
C ILE A 95 12.34 -9.30 3.21
N LEU A 96 11.21 -8.97 2.57
CA LEU A 96 10.05 -9.87 2.59
C LEU A 96 10.33 -11.16 1.82
N MET A 97 11.06 -11.10 0.71
CA MET A 97 11.46 -12.29 -0.04
C MET A 97 12.48 -13.15 0.72
N GLU A 98 13.44 -12.51 1.41
CA GLU A 98 14.37 -13.21 2.31
C GLU A 98 13.62 -13.95 3.44
N CYS A 99 12.69 -13.27 4.11
CA CYS A 99 11.85 -13.90 5.14
C CYS A 99 10.96 -15.02 4.58
N ALA A 100 10.40 -14.84 3.38
CA ALA A 100 9.56 -15.84 2.73
C ALA A 100 10.33 -17.11 2.39
N ALA A 101 11.62 -17.00 2.02
CA ALA A 101 12.46 -18.14 1.64
C ALA A 101 12.61 -19.18 2.76
N GLU A 102 12.51 -18.75 4.03
CA GLU A 102 12.54 -19.62 5.21
C GLU A 102 11.21 -20.38 5.42
N HIS A 103 10.14 -19.98 4.73
CA HIS A 103 8.78 -20.50 4.92
C HIS A 103 8.12 -20.94 3.59
N PRO A 104 8.41 -22.15 3.09
CA PRO A 104 7.93 -22.63 1.79
C PRO A 104 6.40 -22.66 1.64
N THR A 105 5.67 -22.80 2.76
CA THR A 105 4.21 -22.92 2.78
C THR A 105 3.49 -21.62 2.45
N ILE A 106 4.08 -20.47 2.78
CA ILE A 106 3.51 -19.13 2.54
C ILE A 106 4.25 -18.41 1.41
N PHE A 107 5.41 -18.91 0.98
CA PHE A 107 6.28 -18.28 -0.02
C PHE A 107 5.53 -17.75 -1.23
N LYS A 108 4.71 -18.58 -1.88
CA LYS A 108 3.97 -18.19 -3.09
C LYS A 108 2.95 -17.08 -2.83
N SER A 109 2.30 -17.10 -1.67
CA SER A 109 1.35 -16.03 -1.29
C SER A 109 2.10 -14.73 -1.01
N VAL A 110 3.25 -14.79 -0.34
CA VAL A 110 4.09 -13.61 -0.06
C VAL A 110 4.72 -13.06 -1.34
N GLU A 111 5.16 -13.91 -2.27
CA GLU A 111 5.69 -13.50 -3.57
C GLU A 111 4.63 -12.70 -4.36
N ASN A 112 3.39 -13.20 -4.43
CA ASN A 112 2.29 -12.48 -5.06
C ASN A 112 2.02 -11.13 -4.36
N PHE A 113 2.05 -11.10 -3.03
CA PHE A 113 1.88 -9.88 -2.25
C PHE A 113 3.01 -8.86 -2.48
N VAL A 114 4.26 -9.31 -2.53
CA VAL A 114 5.42 -8.44 -2.80
C VAL A 114 5.31 -7.85 -4.20
N ASN A 115 4.96 -8.65 -5.21
CA ASN A 115 4.73 -8.15 -6.57
C ASN A 115 3.59 -7.13 -6.63
N LEU A 116 2.51 -7.37 -5.88
CA LEU A 116 1.38 -6.44 -5.76
C LEU A 116 1.81 -5.11 -5.12
N VAL A 117 2.49 -5.15 -3.98
CA VAL A 117 2.94 -3.94 -3.25
C VAL A 117 3.99 -3.18 -4.05
N LYS A 118 4.89 -3.87 -4.73
CA LYS A 118 5.88 -3.26 -5.63
C LYS A 118 5.20 -2.52 -6.76
N GLY A 119 4.30 -3.18 -7.50
CA GLY A 119 3.54 -2.54 -8.57
C GLY A 119 2.72 -1.34 -8.08
N LEU A 120 2.14 -1.44 -6.89
CA LEU A 120 1.43 -0.32 -6.26
C LEU A 120 2.37 0.85 -5.96
N LEU A 121 3.53 0.59 -5.34
CA LEU A 121 4.53 1.62 -5.02
C LEU A 121 5.06 2.31 -6.28
N GLU A 122 5.38 1.57 -7.34
CA GLU A 122 5.80 2.13 -8.62
C GLU A 122 4.76 3.12 -9.15
N LYS A 123 3.48 2.72 -9.20
CA LYS A 123 2.40 3.60 -9.67
C LYS A 123 2.19 4.80 -8.76
N LEU A 124 2.20 4.63 -7.44
CA LEU A 124 2.03 5.74 -6.50
C LEU A 124 3.20 6.74 -6.55
N LEU A 125 4.42 6.27 -6.73
CA LEU A 125 5.60 7.13 -6.90
C LEU A 125 5.55 7.89 -8.24
N ASP A 126 5.15 7.22 -9.33
CA ASP A 126 4.90 7.87 -10.63
C ASP A 126 3.83 8.95 -10.51
N TYR A 127 2.70 8.62 -9.86
CA TYR A 127 1.60 9.56 -9.61
C TYR A 127 2.08 10.77 -8.82
N ARG A 128 2.85 10.56 -7.74
CA ARG A 128 3.41 11.64 -6.94
C ARG A 128 4.32 12.56 -7.76
N GLY A 129 5.18 11.99 -8.59
CA GLY A 129 6.08 12.76 -9.46
C GLY A 129 5.33 13.64 -10.47
N VAL A 130 4.21 13.16 -10.97
CA VAL A 130 3.40 13.87 -11.98
C VAL A 130 2.41 14.87 -11.37
N MET A 131 1.96 14.66 -10.13
CA MET A 131 1.05 15.62 -9.47
C MET A 131 1.69 17.00 -9.24
N THR A 132 3.02 17.09 -9.23
CA THR A 132 3.76 18.36 -9.20
C THR A 132 3.96 19.02 -10.56
N ASP A 133 3.66 18.33 -11.67
CA ASP A 133 3.79 18.85 -13.05
C ASP A 133 2.62 19.77 -13.41
N GLU A 134 2.83 20.83 -14.19
CA GLU A 134 1.76 21.72 -14.69
C GLU A 134 0.88 21.03 -15.77
N SER A 135 1.40 19.98 -16.40
CA SER A 135 0.68 19.23 -17.44
C SER A 135 -0.54 18.48 -16.89
N LYS A 136 -1.73 18.98 -17.21
CA LYS A 136 -3.01 18.34 -16.86
C LYS A 136 -3.17 16.97 -17.52
N ASP A 137 -2.64 16.78 -18.73
CA ASP A 137 -2.70 15.51 -19.46
C ASP A 137 -1.90 14.41 -18.76
N ASN A 138 -0.71 14.75 -18.25
CA ASN A 138 0.11 13.80 -17.49
C ASN A 138 -0.62 13.39 -16.20
N ARG A 139 -1.24 14.34 -15.48
CA ARG A 139 -2.03 14.06 -14.27
C ARG A 139 -3.22 13.14 -14.55
N MET A 140 -3.96 13.37 -15.63
CA MET A 140 -5.08 12.51 -16.03
C MET A 140 -4.59 11.11 -16.39
N SER A 141 -3.54 10.99 -17.22
CA SER A 141 -2.98 9.71 -17.64
C SER A 141 -2.46 8.88 -16.45
N CYS A 142 -1.73 9.48 -15.52
CA CYS A 142 -1.28 8.81 -14.31
C CYS A 142 -2.45 8.39 -13.40
N THR A 143 -3.47 9.24 -13.26
CA THR A 143 -4.67 8.89 -12.48
C THR A 143 -5.37 7.67 -13.09
N VAL A 144 -5.52 7.62 -14.42
CA VAL A 144 -6.09 6.46 -15.13
C VAL A 144 -5.23 5.20 -14.95
N ASN A 145 -3.89 5.33 -14.95
CA ASN A 145 -3.00 4.19 -14.71
C ASN A 145 -3.18 3.60 -13.30
N LEU A 146 -3.32 4.43 -12.26
CA LEU A 146 -3.64 3.95 -10.90
C LEU A 146 -5.02 3.32 -10.86
N LEU A 147 -5.99 3.94 -11.55
CA LEU A 147 -7.35 3.44 -11.61
C LEU A 147 -7.41 2.03 -12.22
N ASN A 148 -6.69 1.81 -13.32
CA ASN A 148 -6.57 0.49 -13.94
C ASN A 148 -5.87 -0.50 -13.01
N PHE A 149 -4.81 -0.09 -12.31
CA PHE A 149 -4.17 -0.94 -11.31
C PHE A 149 -5.14 -1.38 -10.20
N TYR A 150 -5.94 -0.46 -9.65
CA TYR A 150 -6.92 -0.80 -8.62
C TYR A 150 -8.06 -1.67 -9.16
N LYS A 151 -8.44 -1.48 -10.43
CA LYS A 151 -9.42 -2.33 -11.11
C LYS A 151 -8.91 -3.75 -11.28
N ASP A 152 -7.70 -3.91 -11.80
CA ASP A 152 -7.09 -5.22 -12.07
C ASP A 152 -6.87 -6.03 -10.78
N ASN A 153 -6.63 -5.34 -9.67
CA ASN A 153 -6.47 -5.93 -8.34
C ASN A 153 -7.77 -6.03 -7.53
N ASN A 154 -8.94 -5.77 -8.15
CA ASN A 154 -10.27 -5.81 -7.52
C ASN A 154 -10.37 -4.99 -6.22
N ARG A 155 -9.76 -3.80 -6.20
CA ARG A 155 -9.75 -2.86 -5.07
C ARG A 155 -10.78 -1.74 -5.28
N GLU A 156 -12.06 -2.11 -5.25
CA GLU A 156 -13.18 -1.23 -5.61
C GLU A 156 -13.25 0.07 -4.81
N GLU A 157 -13.02 0.04 -3.51
CA GLU A 157 -13.06 1.23 -2.66
C GLU A 157 -12.01 2.27 -3.09
N MET A 158 -10.78 1.82 -3.37
CA MET A 158 -9.71 2.67 -3.88
C MET A 158 -9.97 3.12 -5.30
N TYR A 159 -10.45 2.22 -6.15
CA TYR A 159 -10.86 2.53 -7.51
C TYR A 159 -11.86 3.69 -7.53
N ILE A 160 -12.92 3.62 -6.73
CA ILE A 160 -13.94 4.67 -6.63
C ILE A 160 -13.31 5.98 -6.15
N ARG A 161 -12.43 5.95 -5.13
CA ARG A 161 -11.74 7.15 -4.64
C ARG A 161 -10.93 7.84 -5.75
N TYR A 162 -10.16 7.09 -6.53
CA TYR A 162 -9.38 7.64 -7.64
C TYR A 162 -10.25 8.04 -8.84
N LEU A 163 -11.40 7.39 -9.04
CA LEU A 163 -12.38 7.76 -10.06
C LEU A 163 -12.95 9.16 -9.79
N TYR A 164 -13.23 9.47 -8.53
CA TYR A 164 -13.65 10.81 -8.13
C TYR A 164 -12.54 11.84 -8.26
N LYS A 165 -11.28 11.50 -7.96
CA LYS A 165 -10.14 12.40 -8.24
C LYS A 165 -10.01 12.70 -9.73
N LEU A 166 -10.18 11.69 -10.59
CA LEU A 166 -10.18 11.86 -12.04
C LEU A 166 -11.33 12.75 -12.52
N ARG A 167 -12.53 12.55 -11.97
CA ARG A 167 -13.68 13.43 -12.22
C ARG A 167 -13.35 14.88 -11.92
N ASP A 168 -12.74 15.16 -10.77
CA ASP A 168 -12.41 16.52 -10.35
C ASP A 168 -11.38 17.16 -11.31
N LEU A 169 -10.40 16.39 -11.78
CA LEU A 169 -9.48 16.83 -12.84
C LEU A 169 -10.20 17.15 -14.16
N HIS A 170 -11.22 16.36 -14.53
CA HIS A 170 -12.04 16.65 -15.72
C HIS A 170 -12.88 17.93 -15.55
N LEU A 171 -13.43 18.16 -14.36
CA LEU A 171 -14.17 19.40 -14.06
C LEU A 171 -13.27 20.62 -14.13
N ASP A 172 -12.03 20.53 -13.65
CA ASP A 172 -11.01 21.59 -13.76
C ASP A 172 -10.60 21.92 -15.23
N CYS A 173 -11.03 21.09 -16.18
CA CYS A 173 -10.79 21.26 -17.62
C CYS A 173 -12.08 21.48 -18.42
N ASP A 174 -13.22 21.68 -17.76
CA ASP A 174 -14.54 21.76 -18.40
C ASP A 174 -14.89 20.53 -19.27
N ASN A 175 -14.27 19.38 -18.98
CA ASN A 175 -14.51 18.11 -19.68
C ASN A 175 -15.71 17.38 -19.08
N TYR A 176 -16.91 17.99 -19.19
CA TYR A 176 -18.13 17.48 -18.58
C TYR A 176 -18.55 16.09 -19.06
N THR A 177 -18.27 15.75 -20.32
CA THR A 177 -18.56 14.42 -20.89
C THR A 177 -17.76 13.33 -20.19
N GLU A 178 -16.45 13.53 -20.03
CA GLU A 178 -15.58 12.58 -19.35
C GLU A 178 -15.89 12.52 -17.84
N ALA A 179 -16.19 13.66 -17.22
CA ALA A 179 -16.68 13.69 -15.84
C ALA A 179 -17.98 12.86 -15.68
N ALA A 180 -18.91 12.91 -16.65
CA ALA A 180 -20.10 12.07 -16.65
C ALA A 180 -19.76 10.58 -16.85
N TYR A 181 -18.80 10.26 -17.73
CA TYR A 181 -18.33 8.88 -17.91
C TYR A 181 -17.72 8.30 -16.62
N THR A 182 -16.99 9.09 -15.83
CA THR A 182 -16.50 8.61 -14.53
C THR A 182 -17.65 8.21 -13.59
N LEU A 183 -18.75 8.95 -13.58
CA LEU A 183 -19.94 8.59 -12.78
C LEU A 183 -20.62 7.32 -13.31
N LEU A 184 -20.68 7.14 -14.64
CA LEU A 184 -21.19 5.91 -15.25
C LEU A 184 -20.34 4.68 -14.88
N LEU A 185 -19.02 4.82 -14.81
CA LEU A 185 -18.15 3.75 -14.36
C LEU A 185 -18.41 3.39 -12.89
N HIS A 186 -18.70 4.36 -12.03
CA HIS A 186 -19.09 4.09 -10.65
C HIS A 186 -20.43 3.34 -10.58
N THR A 187 -21.45 3.76 -11.34
CA THR A 187 -22.76 3.08 -11.30
C THR A 187 -22.69 1.63 -11.76
N TRP A 188 -21.74 1.27 -12.63
CA TRP A 188 -21.50 -0.11 -13.03
C TRP A 188 -21.02 -1.03 -11.90
N LEU A 189 -20.44 -0.47 -10.83
CA LEU A 189 -19.98 -1.21 -9.65
C LEU A 189 -21.08 -1.40 -8.60
N LEU A 190 -22.18 -0.64 -8.65
CA LEU A 190 -23.28 -0.67 -7.67
C LEU A 190 -24.27 -1.83 -7.89
N LYS A 191 -23.83 -2.95 -8.48
CA LYS A 191 -24.70 -4.09 -8.80
C LYS A 191 -25.13 -4.89 -7.57
#